data_AF-A0A178XSW1-F1
#
_entry.id   AF-A0A178XSW1-F1
#
_cell.length_a   1.000
_cell.length_b   1.000
_cell.length_c   1.000
_cell.angle_alpha   90.00
_cell.angle_beta   90.00
_cell.angle_gamma   90.00
#
_symmetry.space_group_name_H-M   'P 1'
#
loop_
_entity.id
_entity.type
_entity.pdbx_description
1 polymer ?
#
loop_
_entity_poly.entity_id
_entity_poly.type
_entity_poly.pdbx_seq_one_letter_code
_entity_poly.pdbx_strand_id
1 'polypeptide(L)' 'MRHMDIRKLEKSDTKHVWDVAEYCRRSGLHKAEERRLIKVLGRYASVHELQMNVVRPQTRTR' A
#
# COMPACT_ATOMS: atom_id res chain seq x y z
N MET A 1 -28.66 24.38 8.69
CA MET A 1 -27.98 23.73 7.54
C MET A 1 -26.49 23.70 7.85
N ARG A 2 -25.88 22.53 8.00
CA ARG A 2 -24.42 22.41 8.22
C ARG A 2 -23.71 22.66 6.89
N HIS A 3 -23.05 23.81 6.75
CA HIS A 3 -22.09 24.03 5.68
C HIS A 3 -20.97 23.01 5.86
N MET A 4 -20.90 22.00 5.00
CA MET A 4 -19.71 21.17 4.89
C MET A 4 -18.67 22.01 4.16
N ASP A 5 -17.57 22.33 4.84
CA ASP A 5 -16.45 23.08 4.27
C ASP A 5 -15.75 22.27 3.17
N ILE A 6 -16.17 22.47 1.91
CA ILE A 6 -15.53 21.93 0.69
C ILE A 6 -14.25 22.74 0.36
N ARG A 7 -13.45 23.12 1.36
CA ARG A 7 -12.21 23.90 1.19
C ARG A 7 -10.93 23.10 1.44
N LYS A 8 -11.01 21.77 1.42
CA LYS A 8 -9.84 20.87 1.56
C LYS A 8 -9.67 19.90 0.39
N LEU A 9 -10.21 20.22 -0.80
CA LEU A 9 -9.98 19.39 -1.99
C LEU A 9 -8.74 19.83 -2.80
N GLU A 10 -8.08 20.90 -2.39
CA GLU A 10 -6.96 21.50 -3.13
C GLU A 10 -5.71 21.45 -2.27
N LYS A 11 -5.02 20.30 -2.25
CA LYS A 11 -3.59 20.17 -1.99
C LYS A 11 -3.14 18.72 -2.21
N SER A 12 -2.75 18.45 -3.46
CA SER A 12 -1.50 17.74 -3.69
C SER A 12 -1.39 16.32 -3.14
N ASP A 13 -2.39 15.46 -3.34
CA ASP A 13 -2.14 14.02 -3.31
C ASP A 13 -1.48 13.62 -4.65
N THR A 14 -0.24 14.09 -4.87
CA THR A 14 0.74 13.30 -5.62
C THR A 14 0.80 11.96 -4.90
N LYS A 15 -0.08 11.04 -5.29
CA LYS A 15 -0.18 9.70 -4.69
C LYS A 15 1.23 9.13 -4.70
N HIS A 16 1.84 9.08 -3.52
CA HIS A 16 3.21 8.61 -3.38
C HIS A 16 3.17 7.10 -3.65
N VAL A 17 3.35 6.75 -4.91
CA VAL A 17 3.41 5.38 -5.37
C VAL A 17 4.80 4.82 -5.07
N TRP A 18 4.82 3.62 -4.53
CA TRP A 18 6.04 2.89 -4.20
C TRP A 18 6.22 1.79 -5.23
N ASP A 19 7.47 1.58 -5.65
CA ASP A 19 7.83 0.34 -6.33
C ASP A 19 7.60 -0.82 -5.35
N VAL A 20 6.74 -1.75 -5.75
CA VAL A 20 6.32 -2.87 -4.90
C VAL A 20 7.52 -3.73 -4.49
N ALA A 21 8.51 -3.88 -5.38
CA ALA A 21 9.71 -4.66 -5.10
C ALA A 21 10.64 -3.95 -4.11
N GLU A 22 10.80 -2.63 -4.22
CA GLU A 22 11.54 -1.82 -3.23
C GLU A 22 10.87 -1.89 -1.84
N TYR A 23 9.54 -1.76 -1.81
CA TYR A 23 8.78 -1.87 -0.57
C TYR A 23 8.97 -3.26 0.07
N CYS A 24 8.82 -4.33 -0.71
CA CYS A 24 9.00 -5.70 -0.21
C CYS A 24 10.41 -5.94 0.33
N ARG A 25 11.45 -5.43 -0.36
CA ARG A 25 12.85 -5.49 0.11
C ARG A 25 13.01 -4.78 1.45
N ARG A 26 12.47 -3.57 1.59
CA ARG A 26 12.57 -2.76 2.83
C ARG A 26 11.78 -3.38 3.99
N SER A 27 10.62 -3.98 3.70
CA SER A 27 9.76 -4.61 4.69
C SER A 27 10.16 -6.05 5.06
N GLY A 28 11.19 -6.62 4.41
CA GLY A 28 11.61 -8.01 4.65
C GLY A 28 10.58 -9.04 4.20
N LEU A 29 9.74 -8.71 3.22
CA LEU A 29 8.72 -9.61 2.70
C LEU A 29 9.36 -10.69 1.81
N HIS A 30 8.80 -11.90 1.87
CA HIS A 30 9.29 -13.01 1.07
C HIS A 30 9.04 -12.77 -0.43
N LYS A 31 9.94 -13.26 -1.31
CA LYS A 31 9.81 -13.15 -2.78
C LYS A 31 8.51 -13.72 -3.35
N ALA A 32 7.84 -14.61 -2.62
CA ALA A 32 6.52 -15.11 -3.01
C ALA A 32 5.44 -14.02 -2.85
N GLU A 33 5.52 -13.24 -1.78
CA GLU A 33 4.59 -12.16 -1.49
C GLU A 33 4.84 -10.96 -2.43
N GLU A 34 6.10 -10.65 -2.72
CA GLU A 34 6.46 -9.65 -3.74
C GLU A 34 5.82 -9.97 -5.09
N ARG A 35 5.97 -11.21 -5.58
CA ARG A 35 5.35 -11.63 -6.85
C ARG A 35 3.83 -11.57 -6.81
N ARG A 36 3.22 -11.91 -5.68
CA ARG A 36 1.77 -11.80 -5.50
C ARG A 36 1.31 -10.34 -5.51
N LEU A 37 1.99 -9.46 -4.78
CA LEU A 37 1.68 -8.04 -4.72
C LEU A 37 1.86 -7.39 -6.10
N ILE A 38 2.92 -7.72 -6.83
CA ILE A 38 3.13 -7.26 -8.22
C ILE A 38 2.00 -7.75 -9.13
N LYS A 39 1.51 -8.98 -8.95
CA LYS A 39 0.41 -9.53 -9.75
C LYS A 39 -0.94 -8.85 -9.45
N VAL A 40 -1.19 -8.48 -8.20
CA VAL A 40 -2.47 -7.89 -7.75
C VAL A 40 -2.51 -6.37 -7.92
N LEU A 41 -1.44 -5.68 -7.54
CA LEU A 41 -1.36 -4.22 -7.51
C LEU A 41 -0.60 -3.64 -8.70
N GLY A 42 0.20 -4.44 -9.40
CA GLY A 42 1.12 -3.98 -10.43
C GLY A 42 2.49 -3.60 -9.87
N ARG A 43 3.32 -2.97 -10.71
CA ARG A 43 4.71 -2.63 -10.34
C ARG A 43 4.81 -1.47 -9.35
N TYR A 44 3.80 -0.60 -9.33
CA TYR A 44 3.71 0.55 -8.45
C TYR A 44 2.38 0.53 -7.72
N ALA A 45 2.42 0.77 -6.41
CA ALA A 45 1.23 0.80 -5.57
C ALA A 45 1.37 1.86 -4.48
N SER A 46 0.27 2.42 -4.02
CA SER A 46 0.29 3.32 -2.87
C SER A 46 0.66 2.56 -1.59
N VAL A 47 1.17 3.29 -0.58
CA VAL A 47 1.44 2.72 0.75
C VAL A 47 0.20 2.04 1.32
N HIS A 48 -0.96 2.66 1.16
CA HIS A 48 -2.22 2.14 1.67
C HIS A 48 -2.58 0.80 1.01
N GLU A 49 -2.49 0.72 -0.32
CA GLU A 49 -2.73 -0.53 -1.04
C GLU A 49 -1.76 -1.64 -0.64
N LEU A 50 -0.47 -1.30 -0.47
CA LEU A 50 0.53 -2.25 0.01
C LEU A 50 0.21 -2.74 1.42
N GLN A 51 -0.07 -1.84 2.37
CA GLN A 51 -0.42 -2.21 3.74
C GLN A 51 -1.66 -3.11 3.82
N MET A 52 -2.67 -2.84 2.99
CA MET A 52 -3.91 -3.61 2.95
C MET A 52 -3.74 -5.01 2.33
N ASN A 53 -2.79 -5.17 1.41
CA ASN A 53 -2.62 -6.42 0.66
C ASN A 53 -1.44 -7.29 1.15
N VAL A 54 -0.49 -6.68 1.88
CA VAL A 54 0.58 -7.39 2.56
C VAL A 54 -0.05 -8.27 3.62
N VAL A 55 -0.08 -9.56 3.34
CA VAL A 55 -0.45 -10.55 4.34
C VAL A 55 0.80 -10.71 5.20
N ARG A 56 0.86 -10.00 6.32
CA ARG A 56 1.75 -10.40 7.41
C ARG A 56 1.42 -11.87 7.65
N PRO A 57 2.37 -12.82 7.57
CA PRO A 57 2.07 -14.17 7.99
C PRO A 57 1.55 -14.01 9.41
N GLN A 58 0.25 -14.25 9.61
CA GLN A 58 -0.30 -14.37 10.92
C GLN A 58 0.55 -15.48 11.53
N THR A 59 1.47 -15.10 12.40
CA THR A 59 1.88 -15.96 13.48
C THR A 59 0.58 -16.24 14.22
N ARG A 60 -0.19 -17.22 13.74
CA ARG A 60 -1.10 -18.00 14.58
C ARG A 60 -0.17 -18.72 15.52
N THR A 61 0.28 -17.98 16.53
CA THR A 61 0.75 -18.57 17.76
C THR A 61 -0.44 -19.38 18.27
N ARG A 62 -0.16 -20.66 18.40
CA ARG A 62 -1.01 -21.77 18.81
C ARG A 62 -1.95 -21.43 19.96
#